data_AF-A0A849PKP1-F1
#
_entry.id   AF-A0A849PKP1-F1
#
_cell.length_a   1.000
_cell.length_b   1.000
_cell.length_c   1.000
_cell.angle_alpha   90.00
_cell.angle_beta   90.00
_cell.angle_gamma   90.00
#
_symmetry.space_group_name_H-M   'P 1'
#
loop_
_entity.id
_entity.type
_entity.pdbx_description
1 polymer ?
#
loop_
_entity_poly.entity_id
_entity_poly.type
_entity_poly.pdbx_seq_one_letter_code
_entity_poly.pdbx_strand_id
1 'polypeptide(L)'
;IGLKKSKFPIINSLTYLAMVKNLKPDFRCHASDIVLHVTADGRIENCRVARTHLGDVSDGILNVWRSSKDLRKRASEECGGCLFFGYVESSLLYEFKPEVLKHYEWV
;
A
#
# COMPACT_ATOMS: atom_id res chain seq x y z
N ILE A 1 -8.44 -18.62 -1.75
CA ILE A 1 -9.88 -18.25 -1.52
C ILE A 1 -10.65 -19.36 -0.79
N GLY A 2 -10.65 -20.60 -1.28
CA GLY A 2 -11.40 -21.71 -0.64
C GLY A 2 -11.12 -21.87 0.85
N LEU A 3 -9.85 -21.96 1.24
CA LEU A 3 -9.43 -22.05 2.65
C LEU A 3 -9.97 -20.90 3.52
N LYS A 4 -9.95 -19.65 3.02
CA LYS A 4 -10.48 -18.50 3.78
C LYS A 4 -11.99 -18.61 3.99
N LYS A 5 -12.73 -19.09 2.97
CA LYS A 5 -14.16 -19.40 3.12
C LYS A 5 -14.41 -20.53 4.12
N SER A 6 -13.48 -21.48 4.21
CA SER A 6 -13.47 -22.57 5.20
C SER A 6 -12.93 -22.15 6.58
N LYS A 7 -12.88 -20.85 6.90
CA LYS A 7 -12.48 -20.28 8.20
C LYS A 7 -11.02 -20.55 8.63
N PHE A 8 -10.12 -20.89 7.70
CA PHE A 8 -8.69 -20.90 8.00
C PHE A 8 -8.19 -19.48 8.33
N PRO A 9 -7.18 -19.33 9.21
CA PRO A 9 -6.68 -18.04 9.69
C PRO A 9 -5.82 -17.34 8.63
N ILE A 10 -6.44 -16.99 7.50
CA ILE A 10 -5.80 -16.23 6.43
C ILE A 10 -6.10 -14.75 6.67
N ILE A 11 -5.05 -13.98 6.95
CA ILE A 11 -5.16 -12.57 7.30
C ILE A 11 -5.79 -11.74 6.15
N ASN A 12 -5.42 -12.03 4.90
CA ASN A 12 -5.76 -11.19 3.76
C ASN A 12 -7.23 -11.19 3.36
N SER A 13 -7.81 -10.03 3.02
CA SER A 13 -9.21 -9.86 2.61
C SER A 13 -9.60 -10.73 1.41
N LEU A 14 -10.90 -11.05 1.29
CA LEU A 14 -11.40 -11.80 0.14
C LEU A 14 -11.20 -11.00 -1.16
N THR A 15 -11.35 -9.68 -1.08
CA THR A 15 -11.07 -8.75 -2.17
C THR A 15 -9.63 -8.83 -2.65
N TYR A 16 -8.63 -8.75 -1.75
CA TYR A 16 -7.23 -8.93 -2.14
C TYR A 16 -6.99 -10.32 -2.77
N LEU A 17 -7.51 -11.39 -2.14
CA LEU A 17 -7.33 -12.74 -2.66
C LEU A 17 -7.96 -12.94 -4.05
N ALA A 18 -9.04 -12.21 -4.37
CA ALA A 18 -9.62 -12.19 -5.69
C ALA A 18 -8.72 -11.48 -6.72
N MET A 19 -8.14 -10.33 -6.36
CA MET A 19 -7.18 -9.62 -7.21
C MET A 19 -5.96 -10.48 -7.54
N VAL A 20 -5.40 -11.17 -6.53
CA VAL A 20 -4.27 -12.10 -6.72
C VAL A 20 -4.66 -13.26 -7.62
N LYS A 21 -5.82 -13.88 -7.39
CA LYS A 21 -6.31 -15.00 -8.21
C LYS A 21 -6.44 -14.61 -9.68
N ASN A 22 -6.93 -13.40 -9.95
CA ASN A 22 -7.20 -12.92 -11.30
C ASN A 22 -6.04 -12.12 -11.92
N LEU A 23 -4.93 -11.96 -11.19
CA LEU A 23 -3.79 -11.12 -11.57
C LEU A 23 -4.19 -9.69 -11.99
N LYS A 24 -5.25 -9.17 -11.37
CA LYS A 24 -5.84 -7.87 -11.73
C LYS A 24 -5.87 -6.97 -10.50
N PRO A 25 -4.94 -6.01 -10.36
CA PRO A 25 -5.04 -4.99 -9.33
C PRO A 25 -6.25 -4.10 -9.66
N ASP A 26 -7.25 -4.10 -8.78
CA ASP A 26 -8.48 -3.34 -8.96
C ASP A 26 -8.79 -2.53 -7.68
N PHE A 27 -7.89 -1.59 -7.40
CA PHE A 27 -7.96 -0.72 -6.23
C PHE A 27 -7.27 0.61 -6.52
N ARG A 28 -7.69 1.66 -5.81
CA ARG A 28 -6.96 2.92 -5.78
C ARG A 28 -5.81 2.81 -4.80
N CYS A 29 -4.59 3.04 -5.27
CA CYS A 29 -3.44 3.04 -4.38
C CYS A 29 -3.47 4.28 -3.48
N HIS A 30 -3.29 4.07 -2.18
CA HIS A 30 -3.06 5.12 -1.19
C HIS A 30 -1.67 5.02 -0.55
N ALA A 31 -0.80 4.11 -1.02
CA ALA A 31 0.51 3.88 -0.41
C ALA A 31 1.32 5.17 -0.24
N SER A 32 1.32 6.05 -1.24
CA SER A 32 2.04 7.33 -1.17
C SER A 32 1.36 8.38 -0.28
N ASP A 33 0.12 8.15 0.17
CA ASP A 33 -0.56 8.99 1.18
C ASP A 33 -0.20 8.58 2.61
N ILE A 34 0.18 7.32 2.83
CA ILE A 34 0.36 6.73 4.17
C ILE A 34 1.78 6.24 4.48
N VAL A 35 2.63 6.03 3.48
CA VAL A 35 3.96 5.44 3.63
C VAL A 35 5.03 6.27 2.91
N LEU A 36 6.20 6.39 3.54
CA LEU A 36 7.48 6.71 2.89
C LEU A 36 8.37 5.47 2.94
N HIS A 37 8.99 5.12 1.82
CA HIS A 37 9.97 4.04 1.76
C HIS A 37 11.37 4.63 1.94
N VAL A 38 12.09 4.24 2.99
CA VAL A 38 13.49 4.60 3.19
C VAL A 38 14.36 3.42 2.79
N THR A 39 15.28 3.66 1.86
CA THR A 39 16.23 2.67 1.34
C THR A 39 17.52 2.65 2.17
N ALA A 40 18.34 1.60 2.02
CA ALA A 40 19.55 1.40 2.82
C ALA A 40 20.65 2.46 2.56
N ASP A 41 20.63 3.10 1.38
CA ASP A 41 21.50 4.23 1.02
C ASP A 41 20.93 5.59 1.44
N GLY A 42 19.82 5.60 2.18
CA GLY A 42 19.23 6.81 2.74
C GLY A 42 18.28 7.57 1.80
N ARG A 43 17.97 7.03 0.62
CA ARG A 43 16.99 7.64 -0.28
C ARG A 43 15.58 7.39 0.23
N ILE A 44 14.75 8.41 0.13
CA ILE A 44 13.31 8.33 0.38
C ILE A 44 12.59 8.17 -0.96
N GLU A 45 11.76 7.15 -1.06
CA GLU A 45 10.97 6.78 -2.24
C GLU A 45 9.47 6.71 -1.90
N ASN A 46 8.61 6.84 -2.91
CA ASN A 46 7.15 6.84 -2.75
C ASN A 46 6.56 5.47 -2.41
N CYS A 47 7.16 4.39 -2.94
CA CYS A 47 6.82 3.00 -2.67
C CYS A 47 7.91 2.06 -3.21
N ARG A 48 7.87 0.78 -2.82
CA ARG A 48 8.86 -0.23 -3.22
C ARG A 48 8.75 -0.71 -4.66
N VAL A 49 7.61 -0.44 -5.32
CA VAL A 49 7.33 -0.92 -6.68
C VAL A 49 7.74 0.13 -7.71
N ALA A 50 7.19 1.35 -7.60
CA ALA A 50 7.49 2.44 -8.53
C ALA A 50 8.83 3.12 -8.24
N ARG A 51 9.29 3.14 -6.98
CA ARG A 51 10.58 3.70 -6.56
C ARG A 51 10.81 5.15 -7.00
N THR A 52 9.75 5.95 -7.06
CA THR A 52 9.85 7.38 -7.35
C THR A 52 10.59 8.06 -6.20
N HIS A 53 11.73 8.67 -6.49
CA HIS A 53 12.52 9.39 -5.50
C HIS A 53 11.82 10.66 -5.01
N LEU A 54 11.82 10.87 -3.70
CA LEU A 54 11.14 11.99 -3.03
C LEU A 54 12.11 12.95 -2.33
N GLY A 55 13.33 12.49 -2.02
CA GLY A 55 14.37 13.22 -1.29
C GLY A 55 15.26 12.24 -0.51
N ASP A 56 16.13 12.75 0.36
CA ASP A 56 17.04 11.91 1.14
C ASP A 56 16.82 12.10 2.66
N VAL A 57 17.20 11.10 3.46
CA VAL A 57 17.06 11.15 4.93
C VAL A 57 17.82 12.34 5.53
N SER A 58 18.95 12.73 4.93
CA SER A 58 19.74 13.90 5.32
C SER A 58 18.98 15.22 5.23
N ASP A 59 17.95 15.31 4.38
CA ASP A 59 17.12 16.51 4.24
C ASP A 59 16.10 16.65 5.38
N GLY A 60 15.96 15.60 6.20
CA GLY A 60 14.97 15.47 7.24
C GLY A 60 13.64 14.92 6.70
N ILE A 61 13.20 13.78 7.25
CA ILE A 61 11.99 13.06 6.80
C ILE A 61 10.75 13.97 6.81
N LEU A 62 10.62 14.87 7.79
CA LEU A 62 9.50 15.81 7.86
C LEU A 62 9.51 16.82 6.69
N ASN A 63 10.69 17.30 6.30
CA ASN A 63 10.83 18.22 5.17
C ASN A 63 10.49 17.50 3.88
N VAL A 64 11.03 16.30 3.67
CA VAL A 64 10.71 15.46 2.51
C VAL A 64 9.22 15.15 2.43
N TRP A 65 8.57 14.82 3.55
CA TRP A 65 7.11 14.57 3.57
C TRP A 65 6.30 15.77 3.08
N ARG A 66 6.68 16.98 3.52
CA ARG A 66 6.01 18.23 3.16
C ARG A 66 6.29 18.63 1.72
N SER A 67 7.56 18.64 1.30
CA SER A 67 7.97 19.07 -0.04
C SER A 67 7.53 18.11 -1.14
N SER A 68 7.44 16.81 -0.85
CA SER A 68 7.07 15.78 -1.83
C SER A 68 5.56 15.57 -2.01
N LYS A 69 4.70 16.32 -1.31
CA LYS A 69 3.24 16.08 -1.27
C LYS A 69 2.61 15.91 -2.66
N ASP A 70 2.87 16.84 -3.57
CA ASP A 70 2.27 16.81 -4.91
C ASP A 70 2.87 15.72 -5.81
N LEU A 71 4.15 15.39 -5.61
CA LEU A 71 4.79 14.27 -6.30
C LEU A 71 4.21 12.94 -5.83
N ARG A 72 4.03 12.76 -4.51
CA ARG A 72 3.41 11.57 -3.93
C ARG A 72 1.99 11.36 -4.44
N LYS A 73 1.19 12.43 -4.49
CA LYS A 73 -0.18 12.38 -5.01
C LYS A 73 -0.21 11.92 -6.48
N ARG A 74 0.56 12.58 -7.36
CA ARG A 74 0.64 12.21 -8.78
C ARG A 74 1.13 10.78 -8.98
N ALA A 75 2.16 10.37 -8.25
CA ALA A 75 2.70 9.01 -8.35
C ALA A 75 1.67 7.93 -7.97
N SER A 76 0.70 8.23 -7.10
CA SER A 76 -0.38 7.32 -6.76
C SER A 76 -1.51 7.32 -7.81
N GLU A 77 -1.85 8.49 -8.35
CA GLU A 77 -2.88 8.67 -9.39
C GLU A 77 -2.49 8.03 -10.73
N GLU A 78 -1.20 8.09 -11.08
CA GLU A 78 -0.65 7.54 -12.32
C GLU A 78 -0.21 6.07 -12.19
N CYS A 79 -0.36 5.48 -11.00
CA CYS A 79 0.07 4.11 -10.73
C CYS A 79 -0.80 3.08 -11.46
N GLY A 80 -0.18 2.19 -12.24
CA GLY A 80 -0.86 1.06 -12.89
C GLY A 80 -1.34 -0.05 -11.94
N GLY A 81 -1.17 0.13 -10.62
CA GLY A 81 -1.51 -0.84 -9.60
C GLY A 81 -0.46 -1.93 -9.39
N CYS A 82 -0.50 -2.58 -8.21
CA CYS A 82 0.35 -3.73 -7.91
C CYS A 82 -0.39 -4.70 -6.97
N LEU A 83 0.08 -5.95 -6.89
CA LEU A 83 -0.49 -6.97 -6.00
C LEU A 83 0.32 -7.12 -4.69
N PHE A 84 1.09 -6.11 -4.31
CA PHE A 84 1.80 -6.14 -3.04
C PHE A 84 0.79 -5.99 -1.89
N PHE A 85 0.61 -7.05 -1.09
CA PHE A 85 -0.47 -7.15 -0.11
C PHE A 85 -0.58 -5.93 0.80
N GLY A 86 0.55 -5.42 1.31
CA GLY A 86 0.53 -4.29 2.24
C GLY A 86 -0.05 -3.02 1.61
N TYR A 87 0.19 -2.78 0.32
CA TYR A 87 -0.38 -1.62 -0.36
C TYR A 87 -1.85 -1.82 -0.69
N VAL A 88 -2.23 -3.02 -1.12
CA VAL A 88 -3.64 -3.31 -1.41
C VAL A 88 -4.47 -3.22 -0.12
N GLU A 89 -4.13 -4.02 0.89
CA GLU A 89 -4.90 -4.10 2.14
C GLU A 89 -4.95 -2.77 2.88
N SER A 90 -3.84 -2.02 2.98
CA SER A 90 -3.84 -0.70 3.61
C SER A 90 -4.66 0.32 2.81
N SER A 91 -4.69 0.24 1.47
CA SER A 91 -5.52 1.14 0.66
C SER A 91 -7.00 0.78 0.78
N LEU A 92 -7.34 -0.52 0.81
CA LEU A 92 -8.71 -0.98 1.06
C LEU A 92 -9.17 -0.55 2.47
N LEU A 93 -8.29 -0.61 3.47
CA LEU A 93 -8.58 -0.08 4.81
C LEU A 93 -8.78 1.44 4.78
N TYR A 94 -7.94 2.17 4.06
CA TYR A 94 -8.04 3.63 3.90
C TYR A 94 -9.37 4.05 3.25
N GLU A 95 -9.90 3.22 2.34
CA GLU A 95 -11.24 3.39 1.74
C GLU A 95 -12.38 2.78 2.58
N PHE A 96 -12.13 2.49 3.86
CA PHE A 96 -13.11 1.95 4.80
C PHE A 96 -13.75 0.61 4.37
N LYS A 97 -12.99 -0.30 3.76
CA LYS A 97 -13.46 -1.68 3.53
C LYS A 97 -13.20 -2.54 4.78
N PRO A 98 -14.20 -2.80 5.65
CA PRO A 98 -13.96 -3.43 6.95
C PRO A 98 -13.55 -4.90 6.87
N GLU A 99 -13.74 -5.55 5.73
CA GLU A 99 -13.34 -6.95 5.53
C GLU A 99 -11.85 -7.21 5.75
N VAL A 100 -11.00 -6.18 5.58
CA VAL A 100 -9.56 -6.25 5.83
C VAL A 100 -9.25 -6.51 7.31
N LEU A 101 -10.15 -6.12 8.22
CA LEU A 101 -9.99 -6.28 9.67
C LEU A 101 -10.58 -7.58 10.22
N LYS A 102 -11.38 -8.31 9.42
CA LYS A 102 -12.23 -9.43 9.87
C LYS A 102 -11.50 -10.60 10.58
N HIS A 103 -10.18 -10.63 10.51
CA HIS A 103 -9.35 -11.69 11.11
C HIS A 103 -8.12 -11.14 11.86
N TYR A 104 -8.11 -9.84 12.16
CA TYR A 104 -7.16 -9.31 13.13
C TYR A 104 -7.69 -9.75 14.49
N GLU A 105 -7.04 -10.71 15.14
CA GLU A 105 -7.47 -11.28 16.44
C GLU A 105 -7.55 -10.26 17.60
N TRP A 106 -7.29 -8.98 17.30
CA TRP A 106 -7.14 -7.88 18.24
C TRP A 106 -8.10 -6.71 17.95
N VAL A 107 -9.16 -6.93 17.15
CA VAL A 107 -10.26 -5.98 16.89
C VAL A 107 -11.59 -6.64 17.21
#